data_AF-A0A6N3FEC8-F1
#
_entry.id   AF-A0A6N3FEC8-F1
#
_cell.length_a   1.000
_cell.length_b   1.000
_cell.length_c   1.000
_cell.angle_alpha   90.00
_cell.angle_beta   90.00
_cell.angle_gamma   90.00
#
_symmetry.space_group_name_H-M   'P 1'
#
loop_
_entity.id
_entity.type
_entity.pdbx_description
1 polymer ?
#
loop_
_entity_poly.entity_id
_entity_poly.type
_entity_poly.pdbx_seq_one_letter_code
_entity_poly.pdbx_strand_id
1 'polypeptide(L)'
;MFGDGMQKNELPLIIVCDDKDMVYANYLIQLIGQKDDAGDSIVGVEDDSVSAAIYTVKNYKDNLPQIPSTQHILFIGQTSVAKEQSKTIPDAFNKLGMHYGWLGKRAVLYVDDTTSDWMKLKDSKKHYTEFWQFSKDRGMTHPDALAEYAKKLSGGFVDKIMPVVVGAPKMLIDYNKTVNAVKAQQYKTLIKVFYEDGLRSFVEG
;
A
#
# COMPACT_ATOMS: atom_id res chain seq x y z
N MET A 1 -12.50 -42.91 -16.76
CA MET A 1 -12.58 -42.75 -15.29
C MET A 1 -12.44 -41.27 -15.01
N PHE A 2 -13.50 -40.65 -14.52
CA PHE A 2 -13.54 -39.23 -14.18
C PHE A 2 -12.68 -39.01 -12.93
N GLY A 3 -11.55 -38.34 -13.09
CA GLY A 3 -10.88 -37.68 -11.97
C GLY A 3 -11.54 -36.32 -11.81
N ASP A 4 -12.57 -36.27 -10.98
CA ASP A 4 -13.15 -35.04 -10.46
C ASP A 4 -12.09 -34.39 -9.56
N GLY A 5 -11.10 -33.76 -10.19
CA GLY A 5 -10.18 -32.89 -9.49
C GLY A 5 -11.02 -31.72 -9.01
N MET A 6 -11.27 -31.65 -7.70
CA MET A 6 -11.83 -30.46 -7.07
C MET A 6 -11.11 -29.25 -7.65
N GLN A 7 -11.76 -28.50 -8.53
CA GLN A 7 -11.35 -27.15 -8.83
C GLN A 7 -11.46 -26.43 -7.48
N LYS A 8 -10.34 -26.15 -6.83
CA LYS A 8 -10.32 -25.12 -5.79
C LYS A 8 -10.96 -23.90 -6.45
N ASN A 9 -12.08 -23.45 -5.90
CA ASN A 9 -12.75 -22.26 -6.42
C ASN A 9 -11.87 -21.07 -6.09
N GLU A 10 -11.01 -20.69 -7.04
CA GLU A 10 -10.23 -19.46 -6.97
C GLU A 10 -11.18 -18.28 -6.77
N LEU A 11 -11.00 -17.53 -5.68
CA LEU A 11 -11.75 -16.32 -5.43
C LEU A 11 -11.23 -15.21 -6.34
N PRO A 12 -12.02 -14.71 -7.31
CA PRO A 12 -11.56 -13.65 -8.19
C PRO A 12 -11.46 -12.34 -7.38
N LEU A 13 -10.36 -11.61 -7.56
CA LEU A 13 -10.11 -10.29 -6.99
C LEU A 13 -9.77 -9.30 -8.10
N ILE A 14 -10.51 -8.20 -8.18
CA ILE A 14 -10.15 -7.08 -9.07
C ILE A 14 -9.41 -6.03 -8.25
N ILE A 15 -8.19 -5.71 -8.64
CA ILE A 15 -7.39 -4.64 -8.04
C ILE A 15 -7.51 -3.41 -8.94
N VAL A 16 -8.06 -2.31 -8.42
CA VAL A 16 -8.25 -1.06 -9.16
C VAL A 16 -7.23 -0.03 -8.68
N CYS A 17 -6.39 0.47 -9.59
CA CYS A 17 -5.41 1.51 -9.28
C CYS A 17 -5.17 2.45 -10.47
N ASP A 18 -4.50 3.58 -10.21
CA ASP A 18 -3.94 4.44 -11.26
C ASP A 18 -2.55 3.93 -11.69
N ASP A 19 -2.05 4.42 -12.83
CA ASP A 19 -0.76 4.00 -13.39
C ASP A 19 0.42 4.16 -12.42
N LYS A 20 0.41 5.24 -11.63
CA LYS A 20 1.43 5.53 -10.62
C LYS A 20 1.46 4.51 -9.47
N ASP A 21 0.31 3.88 -9.18
CA ASP A 21 0.13 2.96 -8.06
C ASP A 21 0.18 1.49 -8.53
N MET A 22 0.29 1.27 -9.84
CA MET A 22 0.36 -0.05 -10.47
C MET A 22 1.53 -0.90 -9.96
N VAL A 23 2.64 -0.27 -9.54
CA VAL A 23 3.76 -0.96 -8.91
C VAL A 23 3.35 -1.67 -7.61
N TYR A 24 2.39 -1.11 -6.85
CA TYR A 24 1.91 -1.69 -5.60
C TYR A 24 0.87 -2.78 -5.85
N ALA A 25 0.02 -2.62 -6.87
CA ALA A 25 -0.89 -3.66 -7.32
C ALA A 25 -0.12 -4.90 -7.82
N ASN A 26 0.93 -4.70 -8.62
CA ASN A 26 1.81 -5.77 -9.05
C ASN A 26 2.52 -6.45 -7.88
N TYR A 27 2.96 -5.68 -6.89
CA TYR A 27 3.58 -6.24 -5.70
C TYR A 27 2.60 -7.14 -4.93
N LEU A 28 1.33 -6.74 -4.77
CA LEU A 28 0.31 -7.60 -4.15
C LEU A 28 0.08 -8.89 -4.94
N ILE A 29 -0.01 -8.83 -6.26
CA ILE A 29 -0.14 -10.04 -7.10
C ILE A 29 1.08 -10.97 -6.93
N GLN A 30 2.28 -10.40 -6.84
CA GLN A 30 3.49 -11.17 -6.60
C GLN A 30 3.48 -11.85 -5.22
N LEU A 31 2.88 -11.23 -4.20
CA LEU A 31 2.69 -11.85 -2.88
C LEU A 31 1.64 -12.96 -2.94
N ILE A 32 0.48 -12.72 -3.58
CA ILE A 32 -0.58 -13.72 -3.73
C ILE A 32 -0.09 -14.95 -4.52
N GLY A 33 0.79 -14.75 -5.50
CA GLY A 33 1.37 -15.84 -6.29
C GLY A 33 2.60 -16.51 -5.66
N GLN A 34 3.03 -16.09 -4.45
CA GLN A 34 4.05 -16.83 -3.72
C GLN A 34 3.44 -18.12 -3.20
N LYS A 35 4.24 -19.20 -3.26
CA LYS A 35 3.91 -20.48 -2.64
C LYS A 35 4.65 -20.57 -1.32
N ASP A 36 4.19 -19.79 -0.35
CA ASP A 36 4.81 -19.66 0.97
C ASP A 36 4.12 -20.50 2.05
N ASP A 37 2.99 -21.13 1.71
CA ASP A 37 2.33 -22.12 2.56
C ASP A 37 3.10 -23.45 2.58
N ALA A 38 3.95 -23.61 3.60
CA ALA A 38 4.64 -24.87 3.88
C ALA A 38 4.23 -25.42 5.25
N GLY A 39 3.52 -26.56 5.26
CA GLY A 39 3.05 -27.22 6.49
C GLY A 39 1.70 -26.67 6.95
N ASP A 40 1.55 -26.40 8.26
CA ASP A 40 0.28 -25.97 8.88
C ASP A 40 0.13 -24.43 9.01
N SER A 41 1.10 -23.65 8.51
CA SER A 41 1.08 -22.18 8.59
C SER A 41 0.71 -21.57 7.24
N ILE A 42 -0.41 -20.84 7.21
CA ILE A 42 -0.85 -20.05 6.06
C ILE A 42 -0.39 -18.59 6.24
N VAL A 43 0.31 -18.02 5.26
CA VAL A 43 0.69 -16.60 5.27
C VAL A 43 -0.21 -15.82 4.32
N GLY A 44 -1.06 -14.96 4.88
CA GLY A 44 -2.07 -14.26 4.09
C GLY A 44 -3.21 -15.18 3.66
N VAL A 45 -3.21 -15.62 2.40
CA VAL A 45 -4.26 -16.49 1.83
C VAL A 45 -3.69 -17.82 1.39
N GLU A 46 -4.51 -18.87 1.39
CA GLU A 46 -4.08 -20.20 0.97
C GLU A 46 -3.53 -20.18 -0.47
N ASP A 47 -2.45 -20.91 -0.72
CA ASP A 47 -1.90 -21.12 -2.05
C ASP A 47 -3.00 -21.49 -3.06
N ASP A 48 -2.99 -20.77 -4.20
CA ASP A 48 -3.91 -20.93 -5.32
C ASP A 48 -5.40 -20.69 -4.95
N SER A 49 -5.70 -19.97 -3.85
CA SER A 49 -7.08 -19.65 -3.41
C SER A 49 -7.63 -18.31 -3.92
N VAL A 50 -6.77 -17.38 -4.34
CA VAL A 50 -7.15 -16.05 -4.84
C VAL A 50 -6.54 -15.81 -6.20
N SER A 51 -7.37 -15.37 -7.16
CA SER A 51 -6.95 -15.04 -8.52
C SER A 51 -7.18 -13.56 -8.78
N ALA A 52 -6.08 -12.79 -8.89
CA ALA A 52 -6.13 -11.34 -8.93
C ALA A 52 -5.89 -10.77 -10.33
N ALA A 53 -6.68 -9.77 -10.73
CA ALA A 53 -6.51 -9.02 -11.97
C ALA A 53 -6.42 -7.51 -11.72
N ILE A 54 -5.51 -6.81 -12.41
CA ILE A 54 -5.34 -5.36 -12.27
C ILE A 54 -6.18 -4.62 -13.31
N TYR A 55 -7.02 -3.70 -12.85
CA TYR A 55 -7.81 -2.80 -13.67
C TYR A 55 -7.32 -1.37 -13.45
N THR A 56 -7.11 -0.64 -14.54
CA THR A 56 -7.01 0.82 -14.45
C THR A 56 -8.36 1.40 -14.04
N VAL A 57 -8.39 2.61 -13.49
CA VAL A 57 -9.65 3.31 -13.17
C VAL A 57 -10.58 3.41 -14.39
N LYS A 58 -10.02 3.58 -15.59
CA LYS A 58 -10.79 3.58 -16.84
C LYS A 58 -11.42 2.22 -17.08
N ASN A 59 -10.63 1.14 -17.06
CA ASN A 59 -11.13 -0.22 -17.29
C ASN A 59 -12.20 -0.61 -16.25
N TYR A 60 -12.02 -0.22 -14.99
CA TYR A 60 -13.03 -0.41 -13.95
C TYR A 60 -14.35 0.28 -14.27
N LYS A 61 -14.32 1.56 -14.67
CA LYS A 61 -15.53 2.31 -15.01
C LYS A 61 -16.22 1.76 -16.25
N ASP A 62 -15.46 1.43 -17.28
CA ASP A 62 -15.99 0.91 -18.55
C ASP A 62 -16.66 -0.46 -18.37
N ASN A 63 -16.17 -1.29 -17.44
CA ASN A 63 -16.72 -2.61 -17.16
C ASN A 63 -17.66 -2.64 -15.94
N LEU A 64 -17.88 -1.51 -15.24
CA LEU A 64 -18.68 -1.44 -14.02
C LEU A 64 -20.07 -2.09 -14.14
N PRO A 65 -20.82 -1.92 -15.25
CA PRO A 65 -22.13 -2.56 -15.41
C PRO A 65 -22.08 -4.11 -15.49
N GLN A 66 -20.92 -4.67 -15.83
CA GLN A 66 -20.69 -6.11 -15.98
C GLN A 66 -20.09 -6.74 -14.73
N ILE A 67 -19.58 -5.92 -13.79
CA ILE A 67 -18.98 -6.41 -12.56
C ILE A 67 -20.09 -6.69 -11.54
N PRO A 68 -20.32 -7.96 -11.14
CA PRO A 68 -21.36 -8.27 -10.18
C PRO A 68 -21.01 -7.73 -8.79
N SER A 69 -22.03 -7.50 -7.95
CA SER A 69 -21.83 -7.04 -6.57
C SER A 69 -21.08 -8.06 -5.71
N THR A 70 -21.10 -9.34 -6.09
CA THR A 70 -20.39 -10.45 -5.44
C THR A 70 -18.88 -10.46 -5.73
N GLN A 71 -18.43 -9.71 -6.74
CA GLN A 71 -17.02 -9.62 -7.10
C GLN A 71 -16.24 -8.83 -6.03
N HIS A 72 -15.17 -9.43 -5.49
CA HIS A 72 -14.24 -8.73 -4.61
C HIS A 72 -13.47 -7.68 -5.42
N ILE A 73 -13.47 -6.45 -4.94
CA ILE A 73 -12.73 -5.34 -5.54
C ILE A 73 -11.92 -4.64 -4.46
N LEU A 74 -10.62 -4.51 -4.71
CA LEU A 74 -9.67 -3.78 -3.90
C LEU A 74 -9.23 -2.52 -4.65
N PHE A 75 -9.43 -1.35 -4.06
CA PHE A 75 -8.92 -0.09 -4.57
C PHE A 75 -7.58 0.24 -3.92
N ILE A 76 -6.53 0.44 -4.71
CA ILE A 76 -5.20 0.85 -4.22
C ILE A 76 -4.94 2.29 -4.65
N GLY A 77 -4.53 3.10 -3.68
CA GLY A 77 -4.13 4.48 -3.89
C GLY A 77 -5.25 5.48 -3.63
N GLN A 78 -5.02 6.72 -4.03
CA GLN A 78 -5.91 7.85 -3.77
C GLN A 78 -6.62 8.34 -5.04
N THR A 79 -7.06 7.41 -5.87
CA THR A 79 -7.83 7.72 -7.09
C THR A 79 -9.19 8.31 -6.72
N SER A 80 -9.85 9.00 -7.67
CA SER A 80 -11.19 9.56 -7.41
C SER A 80 -12.21 8.49 -7.00
N VAL A 81 -12.12 7.29 -7.58
CA VAL A 81 -12.98 6.16 -7.24
C VAL A 81 -12.63 5.61 -5.86
N ALA A 82 -11.35 5.42 -5.55
CA ALA A 82 -10.91 4.94 -4.24
C ALA A 82 -11.37 5.89 -3.11
N LYS A 83 -11.24 7.21 -3.32
CA LYS A 83 -11.70 8.24 -2.38
C LYS A 83 -13.21 8.24 -2.17
N GLU A 84 -13.99 7.91 -3.20
CA GLU A 84 -15.44 7.81 -3.06
C GLU A 84 -15.82 6.61 -2.19
N GLN A 85 -15.15 5.46 -2.40
CA GLN A 85 -15.36 4.25 -1.62
C GLN A 85 -14.90 4.41 -0.16
N SER A 86 -13.78 5.10 0.06
CA SER A 86 -13.24 5.30 1.42
C SER A 86 -14.13 6.16 2.32
N LYS A 87 -15.12 6.89 1.79
CA LYS A 87 -16.07 7.67 2.61
C LYS A 87 -17.00 6.79 3.45
N THR A 88 -17.26 5.57 3.00
CA THR A 88 -18.22 4.65 3.63
C THR A 88 -17.55 3.41 4.22
N ILE A 89 -16.33 3.11 3.79
CA ILE A 89 -15.57 1.96 4.29
C ILE A 89 -14.86 2.35 5.59
N PRO A 90 -15.08 1.62 6.70
CA PRO A 90 -14.34 1.84 7.94
C PRO A 90 -12.90 1.32 7.82
N ASP A 91 -11.97 1.96 8.51
CA ASP A 91 -10.60 1.45 8.63
C ASP A 91 -10.58 0.17 9.47
N ALA A 92 -10.00 -0.90 8.92
CA ALA A 92 -9.57 -2.08 9.68
C ALA A 92 -8.13 -1.90 10.21
N PHE A 93 -7.34 -1.08 9.53
CA PHE A 93 -5.99 -0.71 9.92
C PHE A 93 -5.74 0.75 9.57
N ASN A 94 -5.25 1.50 10.56
CA ASN A 94 -4.89 2.91 10.42
C ASN A 94 -3.70 3.18 11.32
N LYS A 95 -2.50 3.26 10.72
CA LYS A 95 -1.26 3.48 11.47
C LYS A 95 -0.23 4.16 10.59
N LEU A 96 0.41 5.21 11.12
CA LEU A 96 1.54 5.90 10.48
C LEU A 96 1.24 6.33 9.04
N GLY A 97 0.03 6.86 8.82
CA GLY A 97 -0.44 7.32 7.51
C GLY A 97 -0.80 6.22 6.53
N MET A 98 -0.70 4.94 6.92
CA MET A 98 -1.09 3.78 6.12
C MET A 98 -2.47 3.29 6.55
N HIS A 99 -3.36 3.12 5.57
CA HIS A 99 -4.78 2.82 5.80
C HIS A 99 -5.22 1.64 4.95
N TYR A 100 -5.95 0.70 5.57
CA TYR A 100 -6.81 -0.20 4.83
C TYR A 100 -8.10 -0.50 5.57
N GLY A 101 -9.12 -0.86 4.81
CA GLY A 101 -10.41 -1.28 5.33
C GLY A 101 -11.27 -1.91 4.25
N TRP A 102 -12.36 -2.56 4.66
CA TRP A 102 -13.33 -3.12 3.73
C TRP A 102 -14.76 -3.02 4.28
N LEU A 103 -15.71 -3.01 3.36
CA LEU A 103 -17.14 -3.15 3.64
C LEU A 103 -17.75 -4.09 2.60
N GLY A 104 -18.13 -5.29 3.03
CA GLY A 104 -18.54 -6.35 2.12
C GLY A 104 -17.44 -6.65 1.09
N LYS A 105 -17.80 -6.66 -0.20
CA LYS A 105 -16.91 -7.04 -1.32
C LYS A 105 -16.10 -5.86 -1.89
N ARG A 106 -15.89 -4.81 -1.10
CA ARG A 106 -15.16 -3.60 -1.46
C ARG A 106 -14.12 -3.28 -0.39
N ALA A 107 -12.84 -3.24 -0.78
CA ALA A 107 -11.73 -2.86 0.09
C ALA A 107 -11.00 -1.63 -0.46
N VAL A 108 -10.45 -0.80 0.42
CA VAL A 108 -9.58 0.34 0.06
C VAL A 108 -8.24 0.21 0.78
N LEU A 109 -7.16 0.54 0.08
CA LEU A 109 -5.79 0.67 0.60
C LEU A 109 -5.22 2.00 0.15
N TYR A 110 -4.78 2.86 1.08
CA TYR A 110 -4.13 4.12 0.72
C TYR A 110 -3.14 4.61 1.77
N VAL A 111 -2.21 5.45 1.32
CA VAL A 111 -1.34 6.25 2.18
C VAL A 111 -1.80 7.70 2.12
N ASP A 112 -2.01 8.31 3.28
CA ASP A 112 -2.49 9.69 3.38
C ASP A 112 -1.36 10.74 3.27
N ASP A 113 -1.72 12.00 3.49
CA ASP A 113 -0.80 13.12 3.45
C ASP A 113 -0.14 13.45 4.79
N THR A 114 -0.38 12.67 5.86
CA THR A 114 0.31 12.87 7.16
C THR A 114 1.82 12.70 7.01
N THR A 115 2.25 11.94 5.98
CA THR A 115 3.64 11.83 5.54
C THR A 115 4.24 13.15 5.01
N SER A 116 3.43 14.12 4.65
CA SER A 116 3.93 15.45 4.35
C SER A 116 4.10 16.27 5.62
N ASP A 117 3.30 16.00 6.65
CA ASP A 117 3.24 16.79 7.87
C ASP A 117 4.30 16.36 8.88
N TRP A 118 4.47 15.06 9.13
CA TRP A 118 5.58 14.54 9.97
C TRP A 118 6.96 15.05 9.48
N MET A 119 7.16 15.26 8.18
CA MET A 119 8.41 15.70 7.56
C MET A 119 8.61 17.21 7.63
N LYS A 120 7.52 17.98 7.79
CA LYS A 120 7.56 19.41 8.09
C LYS A 120 7.77 19.69 9.58
N LEU A 121 7.70 18.67 10.45
CA LEU A 121 7.78 18.78 11.91
C LEU A 121 9.21 18.52 12.43
N LYS A 122 9.58 19.15 13.57
CA LYS A 122 10.93 19.00 14.16
C LYS A 122 11.24 17.55 14.49
N ASP A 123 10.18 16.77 14.69
CA ASP A 123 10.18 15.37 15.05
C ASP A 123 10.05 14.42 13.86
N SER A 124 10.30 14.88 12.63
CA SER A 124 10.29 14.05 11.40
C SER A 124 11.09 12.76 11.54
N LYS A 125 12.25 12.83 12.21
CA LYS A 125 13.07 11.68 12.52
C LYS A 125 12.36 10.66 13.42
N LYS A 126 11.56 11.11 14.40
CA LYS A 126 10.86 10.22 15.33
C LYS A 126 9.83 9.38 14.61
N HIS A 127 8.92 10.02 13.86
CA HIS A 127 7.87 9.28 13.17
C HIS A 127 8.42 8.43 12.02
N TYR A 128 9.44 8.90 11.30
CA TYR A 128 10.11 8.07 10.30
C TYR A 128 10.78 6.85 10.93
N THR A 129 11.44 7.01 12.07
CA THR A 129 12.06 5.88 12.79
C THR A 129 11.01 4.89 13.26
N GLU A 130 9.86 5.35 13.73
CA GLU A 130 8.74 4.48 14.12
C GLU A 130 8.20 3.67 12.93
N PHE A 131 7.97 4.33 11.79
CA PHE A 131 7.62 3.66 10.53
C PHE A 131 8.69 2.66 10.09
N TRP A 132 9.95 3.06 10.16
CA TRP A 132 11.07 2.23 9.75
C TRP A 132 11.17 0.94 10.58
N GLN A 133 11.01 1.04 11.90
CA GLN A 133 10.99 -0.14 12.77
C GLN A 133 9.76 -1.01 12.50
N PHE A 134 8.57 -0.41 12.40
CA PHE A 134 7.35 -1.15 12.07
C PHE A 134 7.48 -1.93 10.75
N SER A 135 8.07 -1.31 9.73
CA SER A 135 8.32 -1.93 8.44
C SER A 135 9.32 -3.10 8.55
N LYS A 136 10.40 -2.92 9.31
CA LYS A 136 11.37 -3.99 9.60
C LYS A 136 10.75 -5.18 10.34
N ASP A 137 9.89 -4.92 11.31
CA ASP A 137 9.18 -5.95 12.06
C ASP A 137 8.27 -6.79 11.15
N ARG A 138 7.84 -6.22 10.01
CA ARG A 138 7.12 -6.89 8.92
C ARG A 138 8.02 -7.54 7.86
N GLY A 139 9.32 -7.68 8.14
CA GLY A 139 10.29 -8.28 7.23
C GLY A 139 10.64 -7.42 6.01
N MET A 140 10.20 -6.15 5.98
CA MET A 140 10.48 -5.27 4.84
C MET A 140 11.89 -4.69 4.94
N THR A 141 12.58 -4.65 3.81
CA THR A 141 13.86 -3.95 3.67
C THR A 141 13.72 -2.84 2.65
N HIS A 142 13.96 -1.60 3.07
CA HIS A 142 14.04 -0.45 2.18
C HIS A 142 15.27 0.41 2.51
N PRO A 143 15.74 1.28 1.59
CA PRO A 143 16.81 2.24 1.84
C PRO A 143 16.39 3.36 2.80
N ASP A 144 17.30 3.88 3.63
CA ASP A 144 17.00 4.96 4.59
C ASP A 144 16.87 6.29 3.85
N ALA A 145 15.64 6.59 3.44
CA ALA A 145 15.31 7.75 2.64
C ALA A 145 15.61 9.05 3.40
N LEU A 146 15.43 9.06 4.74
CA LEU A 146 15.72 10.23 5.55
C LEU A 146 17.23 10.43 5.73
N ALA A 147 18.01 9.36 5.91
CA ALA A 147 19.47 9.45 5.96
C ALA A 147 20.08 9.86 4.62
N GLU A 148 19.53 9.39 3.49
CA GLU A 148 19.94 9.86 2.16
C GLU A 148 19.66 11.35 1.96
N TYR A 149 18.50 11.82 2.41
CA TYR A 149 18.17 13.25 2.40
C TYR A 149 19.13 14.05 3.29
N ALA A 150 19.40 13.58 4.51
CA ALA A 150 20.34 14.23 5.43
C ALA A 150 21.76 14.32 4.86
N LYS A 151 22.25 13.26 4.18
CA LYS A 151 23.54 13.26 3.49
C LYS A 151 23.63 14.34 2.41
N LYS A 152 22.56 14.57 1.66
CA LYS A 152 22.48 15.64 0.64
C LYS A 152 22.48 17.04 1.26
N LEU A 153 21.92 17.19 2.46
CA LEU A 153 21.95 18.44 3.21
C LEU A 153 23.33 18.72 3.85
N SER A 154 24.08 17.69 4.22
CA SER A 154 25.40 17.81 4.87
C SER A 154 26.55 18.32 3.97
N GLY A 155 26.25 18.88 2.80
CA GLY A 155 27.20 19.49 1.86
C GLY A 155 27.35 21.01 1.97
N GLY A 156 27.15 21.63 3.14
CA GLY A 156 27.55 23.04 3.35
C GLY A 156 26.63 23.95 4.17
N PHE A 157 25.52 23.48 4.74
CA PHE A 157 24.70 24.28 5.68
C PHE A 157 24.08 23.36 6.73
N VAL A 158 24.86 23.02 7.77
CA VAL A 158 24.42 22.12 8.84
C VAL A 158 24.47 22.89 10.14
N ASP A 159 23.34 23.49 10.50
CA ASP A 159 22.94 23.70 11.90
C ASP A 159 21.57 24.35 11.95
N LYS A 160 20.55 23.53 11.72
CA LYS A 160 19.23 23.61 12.36
C LYS A 160 18.32 22.61 11.68
N ILE A 161 17.94 21.61 12.44
CA ILE A 161 16.67 20.94 12.23
C ILE A 161 15.59 22.05 12.35
N MET A 162 15.14 22.52 11.17
CA MET A 162 13.84 23.11 10.81
C MET A 162 13.60 24.63 10.87
N PRO A 163 12.52 25.16 10.23
CA PRO A 163 11.77 24.78 9.01
C PRO A 163 11.65 25.98 8.04
N VAL A 164 10.76 25.87 7.05
CA VAL A 164 10.32 26.89 6.09
C VAL A 164 11.10 26.87 4.78
N VAL A 165 10.31 26.84 3.72
CA VAL A 165 10.59 26.99 2.30
C VAL A 165 11.39 28.27 2.03
N VAL A 166 12.67 28.33 2.45
CA VAL A 166 13.52 29.50 2.21
C VAL A 166 14.37 29.25 0.97
N GLY A 167 13.81 29.66 -0.16
CA GLY A 167 14.55 30.33 -1.24
C GLY A 167 15.28 29.49 -2.29
N ALA A 168 15.61 28.22 -2.06
CA ALA A 168 16.33 27.42 -3.05
C ALA A 168 15.40 26.37 -3.72
N PRO A 169 15.05 26.49 -5.02
CA PRO A 169 14.22 25.52 -5.73
C PRO A 169 14.69 24.07 -5.60
N LYS A 170 16.02 23.87 -5.51
CA LYS A 170 16.64 22.55 -5.34
C LYS A 170 16.27 21.87 -4.02
N MET A 171 16.19 22.61 -2.91
CA MET A 171 15.82 22.08 -1.59
C MET A 171 14.37 21.56 -1.58
N LEU A 172 13.45 22.25 -2.25
CA LEU A 172 12.05 21.83 -2.38
C LEU A 172 11.91 20.56 -3.21
N ILE A 173 12.69 20.46 -4.30
CA ILE A 173 12.70 19.27 -5.16
C ILE A 173 13.21 18.05 -4.38
N ASP A 174 14.34 18.18 -3.66
CA ASP A 174 14.90 17.09 -2.86
C ASP A 174 13.97 16.69 -1.69
N TYR A 175 13.28 17.67 -1.09
CA TYR A 175 12.26 17.41 -0.06
C TYR A 175 11.09 16.60 -0.62
N ASN A 176 10.46 17.05 -1.71
CA ASN A 176 9.33 16.34 -2.32
C ASN A 176 9.72 14.94 -2.79
N LYS A 177 10.95 14.78 -3.31
CA LYS A 177 11.50 13.47 -3.66
C LYS A 177 11.59 12.55 -2.45
N THR A 178 12.00 13.07 -1.30
CA THR A 178 12.10 12.31 -0.04
C THR A 178 10.72 11.93 0.50
N VAL A 179 9.77 12.87 0.51
CA VAL A 179 8.37 12.60 0.88
C VAL A 179 7.81 11.47 0.01
N ASN A 180 7.98 11.55 -1.31
CA ASN A 180 7.51 10.53 -2.24
C ASN A 180 8.21 9.18 -2.04
N ALA A 181 9.50 9.18 -1.74
CA ALA A 181 10.24 7.96 -1.43
C ALA A 181 9.69 7.28 -0.17
N VAL A 182 9.38 8.04 0.87
CA VAL A 182 8.81 7.45 2.09
C VAL A 182 7.37 7.01 1.90
N LYS A 183 6.55 7.78 1.16
CA LYS A 183 5.21 7.30 0.75
C LYS A 183 5.28 5.99 -0.02
N ALA A 184 6.27 5.83 -0.90
CA ALA A 184 6.46 4.57 -1.62
C ALA A 184 6.86 3.42 -0.69
N GLN A 185 7.68 3.67 0.33
CA GLN A 185 8.01 2.69 1.37
C GLN A 185 6.75 2.32 2.19
N GLN A 186 5.93 3.30 2.55
CA GLN A 186 4.67 3.10 3.25
C GLN A 186 3.71 2.26 2.42
N TYR A 187 3.53 2.55 1.13
CA TYR A 187 2.67 1.73 0.26
C TYR A 187 3.15 0.28 0.19
N LYS A 188 4.46 0.04 -0.01
CA LYS A 188 4.99 -1.33 -0.01
C LYS A 188 4.73 -2.04 1.31
N THR A 189 4.96 -1.36 2.43
CA THR A 189 4.72 -1.91 3.78
C THR A 189 3.24 -2.21 3.98
N LEU A 190 2.37 -1.26 3.63
CA LEU A 190 0.92 -1.39 3.73
C LEU A 190 0.39 -2.57 2.92
N ILE A 191 0.91 -2.79 1.70
CA ILE A 191 0.54 -3.95 0.88
C ILE A 191 0.93 -5.26 1.56
N LYS A 192 2.14 -5.33 2.14
CA LYS A 192 2.60 -6.52 2.88
C LYS A 192 1.72 -6.78 4.12
N VAL A 193 1.43 -5.74 4.91
CA VAL A 193 0.54 -5.85 6.08
C VAL A 193 -0.86 -6.29 5.66
N PHE A 194 -1.40 -5.72 4.58
CA PHE A 194 -2.70 -6.14 4.08
C PHE A 194 -2.69 -7.59 3.60
N TYR A 195 -1.67 -8.02 2.86
CA TYR A 195 -1.53 -9.41 2.44
C TYR A 195 -1.52 -10.36 3.64
N GLU A 196 -0.71 -10.09 4.67
CA GLU A 196 -0.55 -10.96 5.85
C GLU A 196 -1.78 -10.97 6.76
N ASP A 197 -2.37 -9.80 7.05
CA ASP A 197 -3.36 -9.66 8.12
C ASP A 197 -4.79 -9.44 7.60
N GLY A 198 -4.93 -8.82 6.42
CA GLY A 198 -6.18 -8.25 5.94
C GLY A 198 -6.83 -9.01 4.79
N LEU A 199 -6.03 -9.54 3.87
CA LEU A 199 -6.52 -10.08 2.59
C LEU A 199 -7.46 -11.26 2.82
N ARG A 200 -7.07 -12.20 3.68
CA ARG A 200 -7.91 -13.35 4.04
C ARG A 200 -9.25 -12.94 4.61
N SER A 201 -9.24 -12.09 5.63
CA SER A 201 -10.45 -11.58 6.27
C SER A 201 -11.36 -10.84 5.28
N PHE A 202 -10.78 -10.19 4.29
CA PHE A 202 -11.53 -9.51 3.24
C PHE A 202 -12.15 -10.48 2.22
N VAL A 203 -11.42 -11.50 1.76
CA VAL A 203 -11.92 -12.40 0.71
C VAL A 203 -12.84 -13.50 1.27
N GLU A 204 -12.67 -13.89 2.53
CA GLU A 204 -13.49 -14.90 3.19
C GLU A 204 -14.73 -14.31 3.91
N GLY A 205 -14.71 -13.02 4.27
CA GLY A 205 -15.80 -12.31 4.96
C GLY A 205 -16.92 -11.84 4.03
#